data_AF-A0A5H2Y9U6-F1
#
_entry.id   AF-A0A5H2Y9U6-F1
#
_cell.length_a   1.000
_cell.length_b   1.000
_cell.length_c   1.000
_cell.angle_alpha   90.00
_cell.angle_beta   90.00
_cell.angle_gamma   90.00
#
_symmetry.space_group_name_H-M   'P 1'
#
loop_
_entity.id
_entity.type
_entity.pdbx_description
1 polymer ?
#
loop_
_entity_poly.entity_id
_entity_poly.type
_entity_poly.pdbx_seq_one_letter_code
_entity_poly.pdbx_strand_id
1 'polypeptide(L)'
;MSSFRPRVPAWTPPPAREGKPWADDPAPRLEEHFRRVRQGTMAGMPFLNEALAVAALPFARVQGDWVGIVLTPWFLHVYLLPGGGELWQDLAQGLRRQVQLPAGTMDFIGDEDEALGPLQYCVLLAPVPQFATQDEALAAAREALGALLTPPPAEAASTPAATVGNEAGAPAATAAGTAAAAATAESAAVNDGRRGFLRGILGRP
;
A
#
# COMPACT_ATOMS: atom_id res chain seq x y z
N MET A 1 -14.09 47.02 0.42
CA MET A 1 -12.93 46.10 0.39
C MET A 1 -13.39 44.74 0.87
N SER A 2 -13.83 43.86 -0.04
CA SER A 2 -14.30 42.52 0.34
C SER A 2 -13.11 41.66 0.77
N SER A 3 -13.10 41.27 2.04
CA SER A 3 -12.09 40.37 2.61
C SER A 3 -12.31 38.97 2.05
N PHE A 4 -11.38 38.50 1.21
CA PHE A 4 -11.34 37.11 0.76
C PHE A 4 -10.86 36.26 1.94
N ARG A 5 -11.77 35.54 2.60
CA ARG A 5 -11.40 34.50 3.55
C ARG A 5 -11.15 33.20 2.77
N PRO A 6 -9.90 32.72 2.66
CA PRO A 6 -9.66 31.44 2.03
C PRO A 6 -10.43 30.35 2.81
N ARG A 7 -11.10 29.45 2.08
CA ARG A 7 -11.68 28.24 2.68
C ARG A 7 -10.53 27.39 3.20
N VAL A 8 -10.34 27.41 4.51
CA VAL A 8 -9.46 26.44 5.17
C VAL A 8 -10.10 25.06 4.96
N PRO A 9 -9.38 24.08 4.41
CA PRO A 9 -9.90 22.72 4.34
C PRO A 9 -10.25 22.27 5.76
N ALA A 10 -11.46 21.73 5.93
CA ALA A 10 -11.97 21.33 7.25
C ALA A 10 -11.12 20.25 7.94
N TRP A 11 -10.21 19.61 7.19
CA TRP A 11 -9.29 18.60 7.67
C TRP A 11 -7.85 19.08 7.45
N THR A 12 -7.12 19.25 8.55
CA THR A 12 -5.65 19.33 8.56
C THR A 12 -5.15 17.97 9.01
N PRO A 13 -4.32 17.25 8.21
CA PRO A 13 -3.82 15.96 8.64
C PRO A 13 -3.01 16.13 9.93
N PRO A 14 -3.06 15.16 10.86
CA PRO A 14 -2.20 15.19 12.03
C PRO A 14 -0.73 15.31 11.57
N PRO A 15 0.14 15.97 12.35
CA PRO A 15 1.55 16.00 12.02
C PRO A 15 2.09 14.57 12.00
N ALA A 16 2.95 14.27 11.04
CA ALA A 16 3.62 12.97 10.99
C ALA A 16 4.47 12.80 12.26
N ARG A 17 4.33 11.65 12.94
CA ARG A 17 5.24 11.30 14.03
C ARG A 17 6.55 10.77 13.47
N GLU A 18 7.64 11.13 14.15
CA GLU A 18 8.97 10.67 13.82
C GLU A 18 9.09 9.16 14.03
N GLY A 19 9.51 8.45 12.97
CA GLY A 19 9.77 7.03 13.02
C GLY A 19 11.06 6.71 13.77
N LYS A 20 10.93 6.22 15.01
CA LYS A 20 12.09 5.70 15.75
C LYS A 20 12.59 4.41 15.09
N PRO A 21 13.88 4.31 14.71
CA PRO A 21 14.40 3.13 14.03
C PRO A 21 14.37 1.88 14.91
N TRP A 22 14.00 0.76 14.30
CA TRP A 22 13.93 -0.56 14.93
C TRP A 22 15.26 -1.30 14.73
N ALA A 23 15.87 -1.75 15.83
CA ALA A 23 17.12 -2.50 15.80
C ALA A 23 16.89 -3.95 15.31
N ASP A 24 15.88 -4.61 15.85
CA ASP A 24 15.55 -6.01 15.58
C ASP A 24 14.44 -6.15 14.53
N ASP A 25 14.24 -7.38 14.03
CA ASP A 25 13.16 -7.71 13.10
C ASP A 25 11.79 -7.33 13.71
N PRO A 26 10.99 -6.49 13.03
CA PRO A 26 9.67 -6.09 13.51
C PRO A 26 8.61 -7.20 13.42
N ALA A 27 8.85 -8.30 12.68
CA ALA A 27 7.87 -9.36 12.43
C ALA A 27 7.17 -9.88 13.71
N PRO A 28 7.89 -10.26 14.79
CA PRO A 28 7.25 -10.83 15.97
C PRO A 28 6.32 -9.83 16.68
N ARG A 29 6.68 -8.54 16.67
CA ARG A 29 5.86 -7.51 17.30
C ARG A 29 4.58 -7.23 16.50
N LEU A 30 4.68 -7.20 15.17
CA LEU A 30 3.50 -7.05 14.31
C LEU A 30 2.59 -8.27 14.42
N GLU A 31 3.16 -9.48 14.41
CA GLU A 31 2.39 -10.71 14.56
C GLU A 31 1.63 -10.73 15.88
N GLU A 32 2.30 -10.38 16.99
CA GLU A 32 1.65 -10.31 18.30
C GLU A 32 0.56 -9.24 18.34
N HIS A 33 0.82 -8.04 17.79
CA HIS A 33 -0.17 -6.97 17.70
C HIS A 33 -1.43 -7.43 16.96
N PHE A 34 -1.29 -7.96 15.74
CA PHE A 34 -2.45 -8.40 14.95
C PHE A 34 -3.13 -9.65 15.53
N ARG A 35 -2.40 -10.50 16.27
CA ARG A 35 -3.00 -11.60 17.03
C ARG A 35 -3.91 -11.08 18.15
N ARG A 36 -3.52 -10.01 18.84
CA ARG A 36 -4.37 -9.33 19.82
C ARG A 36 -5.59 -8.69 19.15
N VAL A 37 -5.42 -8.04 18.01
CA VAL A 37 -6.53 -7.48 17.21
C VAL A 37 -7.53 -8.57 16.80
N ARG A 38 -7.03 -9.74 16.38
CA ARG A 38 -7.86 -10.92 16.07
C ARG A 38 -8.66 -11.41 17.27
N GLN A 39 -8.06 -11.42 18.46
CA GLN A 39 -8.70 -11.89 19.70
C GLN A 39 -9.65 -10.87 20.32
N GLY A 40 -9.44 -9.58 20.05
CA GLY A 40 -10.29 -8.48 20.51
C GLY A 40 -11.29 -8.05 19.45
N THR A 41 -11.03 -6.93 18.80
CA THR A 41 -11.96 -6.21 17.90
C THR A 41 -12.49 -7.05 16.74
N MET A 42 -11.67 -7.97 16.21
CA MET A 42 -12.03 -8.76 15.03
C MET A 42 -12.61 -10.13 15.39
N ALA A 43 -12.62 -10.52 16.67
CA ALA A 43 -13.11 -11.84 17.08
C ALA A 43 -14.60 -12.01 16.72
N GLY A 44 -14.93 -13.13 16.07
CA GLY A 44 -16.32 -13.47 15.73
C GLY A 44 -16.90 -12.73 14.51
N MET A 45 -16.09 -12.00 13.75
CA MET A 45 -16.55 -11.36 12.52
C MET A 45 -16.76 -12.39 11.39
N PRO A 46 -17.91 -12.35 10.68
CA PRO A 46 -18.29 -13.40 9.72
C PRO A 46 -17.48 -13.42 8.43
N PHE A 47 -16.68 -12.39 8.17
CA PHE A 47 -15.82 -12.28 6.99
C PHE A 47 -14.39 -12.80 7.24
N LEU A 48 -14.10 -13.27 8.45
CA LEU A 48 -12.80 -13.84 8.75
C LEU A 48 -12.64 -15.23 8.13
N ASN A 49 -11.50 -15.46 7.48
CA ASN A 49 -11.13 -16.80 7.05
C ASN A 49 -10.55 -17.60 8.23
N GLU A 50 -11.34 -18.48 8.84
CA GLU A 50 -10.90 -19.29 9.99
C GLU A 50 -9.76 -20.27 9.66
N ALA A 51 -9.58 -20.62 8.37
CA ALA A 51 -8.46 -21.45 7.93
C ALA A 51 -7.11 -20.71 8.02
N LEU A 52 -7.14 -19.39 8.22
CA LEU A 52 -5.95 -18.56 8.30
C LEU A 52 -5.67 -18.11 9.73
N ALA A 53 -4.38 -18.03 10.02
CA ALA A 53 -3.83 -17.44 11.23
C ALA A 53 -3.04 -16.19 10.89
N VAL A 54 -2.94 -15.27 11.86
CA VAL A 54 -2.05 -14.12 11.76
C VAL A 54 -0.61 -14.63 11.68
N ALA A 55 0.11 -14.21 10.65
CA ALA A 55 1.51 -14.55 10.45
C ALA A 55 2.24 -13.36 9.83
N ALA A 56 3.36 -12.97 10.43
CA ALA A 56 4.28 -12.01 9.85
C ALA A 56 5.45 -12.79 9.24
N LEU A 57 5.75 -12.55 7.96
CA LEU A 57 6.96 -13.08 7.35
C LEU A 57 8.18 -12.33 7.89
N PRO A 58 9.38 -12.94 7.91
CA PRO A 58 10.61 -12.24 8.29
C PRO A 58 10.80 -10.98 7.45
N PHE A 59 11.07 -9.84 8.09
CA PHE A 59 11.25 -8.59 7.36
C PHE A 59 12.63 -8.55 6.72
N ALA A 60 12.68 -8.07 5.49
CA ALA A 60 13.92 -7.81 4.78
C ALA A 60 14.37 -6.36 4.99
N ARG A 61 15.70 -6.16 5.00
CA ARG A 61 16.28 -4.82 4.97
C ARG A 61 16.35 -4.32 3.52
N VAL A 62 15.63 -3.25 3.21
CA VAL A 62 15.63 -2.58 1.91
C VAL A 62 16.10 -1.15 2.10
N GLN A 63 17.25 -0.81 1.51
CA GLN A 63 17.86 0.53 1.64
C GLN A 63 18.00 0.99 3.11
N GLY A 64 18.26 0.04 4.01
CA GLY A 64 18.41 0.30 5.45
C GLY A 64 17.11 0.25 6.26
N ASP A 65 15.93 0.21 5.64
CA ASP A 65 14.64 0.13 6.34
C ASP A 65 14.02 -1.27 6.27
N TRP A 66 13.01 -1.52 7.10
CA TRP A 66 12.37 -2.82 7.20
C TRP A 66 11.16 -2.90 6.28
N VAL A 67 11.15 -3.90 5.41
CA VAL A 67 10.02 -4.22 4.53
C VAL A 67 9.61 -5.68 4.73
N GLY A 68 8.33 -5.92 4.95
CA GLY A 68 7.83 -7.27 5.17
C GLY A 68 6.34 -7.37 4.92
N ILE A 69 5.83 -8.59 4.93
CA ILE A 69 4.42 -8.86 4.67
C ILE A 69 3.77 -9.47 5.91
N VAL A 70 2.60 -8.95 6.25
CA VAL A 70 1.75 -9.54 7.29
C VAL A 70 0.51 -10.10 6.65
N LEU A 71 0.31 -11.39 6.88
CA LEU A 71 -0.89 -12.14 6.56
C LEU A 71 -1.81 -12.12 7.78
N THR A 72 -3.05 -11.73 7.56
CA THR A 72 -4.13 -11.89 8.53
C THR A 72 -5.31 -12.62 7.88
N PRO A 73 -6.24 -13.14 8.68
CA PRO A 73 -7.48 -13.75 8.16
C PRO A 73 -8.37 -12.82 7.31
N TRP A 74 -8.09 -11.52 7.29
CA TRP A 74 -8.92 -10.51 6.61
C TRP A 74 -8.16 -9.64 5.60
N PHE A 75 -6.83 -9.49 5.72
CA PHE A 75 -5.99 -8.79 4.74
C PHE A 75 -4.61 -9.44 4.56
N LEU A 76 -3.97 -9.13 3.43
CA LEU A 76 -2.53 -9.33 3.21
C LEU A 76 -1.91 -7.99 2.82
N HIS A 77 -1.04 -7.45 3.68
CA HIS A 77 -0.44 -6.13 3.50
C HIS A 77 1.10 -6.20 3.56
N VAL A 78 1.75 -5.34 2.77
CA VAL A 78 3.18 -5.02 2.95
C VAL A 78 3.27 -3.92 3.99
N TYR A 79 4.23 -4.03 4.90
CA TYR A 79 4.57 -3.00 5.87
C TYR A 79 5.98 -2.49 5.61
N LEU A 80 6.14 -1.18 5.72
CA LEU A 80 7.40 -0.45 5.75
C LEU A 80 7.54 0.16 7.15
N LEU A 81 8.64 -0.16 7.83
CA LEU A 81 8.96 0.36 9.16
C LEU A 81 10.34 1.03 9.17
N PRO A 82 10.54 2.03 10.05
CA PRO A 82 11.81 2.72 10.17
C PRO A 82 12.88 1.76 10.66
N GLY A 83 13.90 1.52 9.85
CA GLY A 83 15.11 0.78 10.21
C GLY A 83 16.34 1.68 10.35
N GLY A 84 16.21 2.97 10.05
CA GLY A 84 17.31 3.94 10.00
C GLY A 84 17.93 4.05 8.60
N GLY A 85 17.18 3.67 7.57
CA GLY A 85 17.57 3.77 6.17
C GLY A 85 17.08 5.05 5.49
N GLU A 86 17.02 4.98 4.16
CA GLU A 86 16.63 6.09 3.28
C GLU A 86 15.19 5.96 2.75
N LEU A 87 14.58 4.78 2.91
CA LEU A 87 13.26 4.47 2.37
C LEU A 87 12.16 5.07 3.24
N TRP A 88 12.36 5.05 4.56
CA TRP A 88 11.47 5.61 5.55
C TRP A 88 11.44 7.14 5.46
N GLN A 89 10.23 7.69 5.47
CA GLN A 89 9.97 9.12 5.66
C GLN A 89 8.72 9.25 6.50
N ASP A 90 8.71 10.18 7.44
CA ASP A 90 7.58 10.38 8.33
C ASP A 90 6.34 10.76 7.51
N LEU A 91 5.30 9.94 7.62
CA LEU A 91 4.05 10.07 6.88
C LEU A 91 2.89 10.10 7.86
N ALA A 92 2.10 11.17 7.80
CA ALA A 92 0.94 11.30 8.66
C ALA A 92 -0.10 10.22 8.36
N GLN A 93 -0.85 9.83 9.39
CA GLN A 93 -1.91 8.85 9.27
C GLN A 93 -2.91 9.22 8.15
N GLY A 94 -3.19 8.26 7.28
CA GLY A 94 -4.12 8.39 6.15
C GLY A 94 -3.55 9.08 4.91
N LEU A 95 -2.35 9.67 4.98
CA LEU A 95 -1.66 10.18 3.80
C LEU A 95 -1.01 9.05 3.03
N ARG A 96 -0.82 9.24 1.72
CA ARG A 96 -0.19 8.27 0.84
C ARG A 96 1.12 8.82 0.30
N ARG A 97 2.10 7.94 0.13
CA ARG A 97 3.41 8.26 -0.44
C ARG A 97 3.85 7.16 -1.38
N GLN A 98 4.46 7.58 -2.49
CA GLN A 98 5.15 6.69 -3.40
C GLN A 98 6.54 6.32 -2.87
N VAL A 99 6.77 5.02 -2.73
CA VAL A 99 8.02 4.43 -2.27
C VAL A 99 8.61 3.63 -3.42
N GLN A 100 9.87 3.90 -3.77
CA GLN A 100 10.59 3.12 -4.77
C GLN A 100 11.17 1.86 -4.16
N LEU A 101 10.58 0.72 -4.51
CA LEU A 101 11.11 -0.60 -4.19
C LEU A 101 11.86 -1.15 -5.42
N PRO A 102 12.70 -2.20 -5.25
CA PRO A 102 13.40 -2.82 -6.37
C PRO A 102 12.47 -3.24 -7.52
N ALA A 103 11.27 -3.74 -7.19
CA ALA A 103 10.27 -4.13 -8.17
C ALA A 103 9.60 -2.96 -8.93
N GLY A 104 9.67 -1.75 -8.38
CA GLY A 104 9.00 -0.57 -8.88
C GLY A 104 8.42 0.31 -7.77
N THR A 105 7.73 1.37 -8.17
CA THR A 105 7.11 2.33 -7.26
C THR A 105 5.77 1.82 -6.73
N MET A 106 5.56 1.89 -5.42
CA MET A 106 4.31 1.52 -4.77
C MET A 106 3.79 2.63 -3.86
N ASP A 107 2.47 2.78 -3.73
CA ASP A 107 1.91 3.72 -2.77
C ASP A 107 1.70 3.06 -1.42
N PHE A 108 2.42 3.57 -0.42
CA PHE A 108 2.24 3.27 0.98
C PHE A 108 1.33 4.31 1.63
N ILE A 109 0.56 3.86 2.60
CA ILE A 109 -0.34 4.68 3.41
C ILE A 109 0.26 4.79 4.80
N GLY A 110 0.39 6.01 5.30
CA GLY A 110 0.83 6.27 6.65
C GLY A 110 -0.23 5.82 7.64
N ASP A 111 0.20 5.16 8.69
CA ASP A 111 -0.62 4.70 9.79
C ASP A 111 0.11 4.93 11.10
N GLU A 112 -0.65 4.93 12.18
CA GLU A 112 -0.10 5.11 13.51
C GLU A 112 -0.79 4.15 14.46
N ASP A 113 0.02 3.31 15.10
CA ASP A 113 -0.46 2.43 16.16
C ASP A 113 0.19 2.81 17.49
N GLU A 114 -0.53 2.67 18.59
CA GLU A 114 -0.01 3.02 19.91
C GLU A 114 1.11 2.06 20.36
N ALA A 115 1.03 0.79 19.99
CA ALA A 115 2.01 -0.22 20.37
C ALA A 115 3.21 -0.28 19.41
N LEU A 116 3.00 0.00 18.13
CA LEU A 116 4.04 -0.08 17.09
C LEU A 116 4.62 1.29 16.70
N GLY A 117 3.93 2.39 17.00
CA GLY A 117 4.31 3.73 16.57
C GLY A 117 3.92 4.01 15.11
N PRO A 118 4.59 4.96 14.43
CA PRO A 118 4.31 5.26 13.04
C PRO A 118 4.76 4.09 12.15
N LEU A 119 3.87 3.68 11.26
CA LEU A 119 4.09 2.60 10.31
C LEU A 119 3.49 2.95 8.95
N GLN A 120 3.98 2.32 7.91
CA GLN A 120 3.46 2.52 6.56
C GLN A 120 3.02 1.18 5.99
N TYR A 121 1.84 1.13 5.36
CA TYR A 121 1.35 -0.11 4.77
C TYR A 121 0.91 0.06 3.32
N CYS A 122 1.09 -0.99 2.53
CA CYS A 122 0.56 -1.11 1.18
C CYS A 122 -0.38 -2.32 1.13
N VAL A 123 -1.61 -2.09 0.66
CA VAL A 123 -2.61 -3.15 0.52
C VAL A 123 -2.30 -3.97 -0.72
N LEU A 124 -1.92 -5.24 -0.55
CA LEU A 124 -1.77 -6.19 -1.67
C LEU A 124 -3.10 -6.85 -2.01
N LEU A 125 -3.75 -7.42 -0.99
CA LEU A 125 -5.02 -8.14 -1.14
C LEU A 125 -5.96 -7.85 0.02
N ALA A 126 -7.16 -7.43 -0.34
CA ALA A 126 -8.35 -7.40 0.51
C ALA A 126 -9.57 -7.61 -0.41
N PRO A 127 -10.31 -8.74 -0.34
CA PRO A 127 -10.40 -9.70 0.78
C PRO A 127 -9.59 -11.00 0.59
N VAL A 128 -9.25 -11.68 1.70
CA VAL A 128 -8.41 -12.91 1.76
C VAL A 128 -9.17 -14.28 1.70
N PRO A 129 -10.50 -14.41 1.54
CA PRO A 129 -11.16 -15.73 1.51
C PRO A 129 -10.83 -16.56 0.25
N GLN A 130 -9.97 -16.05 -0.64
CA GLN A 130 -9.46 -16.78 -1.80
C GLN A 130 -8.49 -17.92 -1.45
N PHE A 131 -7.85 -17.89 -0.27
CA PHE A 131 -6.91 -18.94 0.15
C PHE A 131 -7.62 -20.05 0.91
N ALA A 132 -7.42 -21.29 0.47
CA ALA A 132 -8.01 -22.46 1.09
C ALA A 132 -7.24 -22.91 2.34
N THR A 133 -5.93 -22.64 2.38
CA THR A 133 -5.05 -23.06 3.49
C THR A 133 -4.04 -21.99 3.89
N GLN A 134 -3.55 -22.08 5.12
CA GLN A 134 -2.47 -21.21 5.63
C GLN A 134 -1.19 -21.33 4.79
N ASP A 135 -0.82 -22.54 4.36
CA ASP A 135 0.41 -22.76 3.59
C ASP A 135 0.36 -22.05 2.23
N GLU A 136 -0.79 -22.11 1.55
CA GLU A 136 -1.03 -21.42 0.28
C GLU A 136 -0.93 -19.90 0.44
N ALA A 137 -1.54 -19.35 1.50
CA ALA A 137 -1.46 -17.92 1.79
C ALA A 137 -0.03 -17.47 2.13
N LEU A 138 0.72 -18.29 2.88
CA LEU A 138 2.12 -18.03 3.18
C LEU A 138 3.02 -18.17 1.94
N ALA A 139 2.72 -19.11 1.03
CA ALA A 139 3.43 -19.26 -0.23
C ALA A 139 3.22 -18.01 -1.10
N ALA A 140 1.98 -17.57 -1.29
CA ALA A 140 1.67 -16.35 -2.02
C ALA A 140 2.33 -15.11 -1.38
N ALA A 141 2.34 -15.02 -0.05
CA ALA A 141 3.02 -13.94 0.66
C ALA A 141 4.55 -13.96 0.44
N ARG A 142 5.18 -15.14 0.47
CA ARG A 142 6.62 -15.29 0.20
C ARG A 142 6.96 -14.92 -1.24
N GLU A 143 6.15 -15.34 -2.19
CA GLU A 143 6.31 -14.98 -3.60
C GLU A 143 6.11 -13.50 -3.84
N ALA A 144 5.09 -12.88 -3.23
CA ALA A 144 4.88 -11.45 -3.30
C ALA A 144 6.07 -10.67 -2.72
N LEU A 145 6.58 -11.06 -1.55
CA LEU A 145 7.77 -10.43 -0.97
C LEU A 145 8.99 -10.59 -1.88
N GLY A 146 9.23 -11.80 -2.41
CA GLY A 146 10.32 -12.06 -3.35
C GLY A 146 10.22 -11.21 -4.62
N ALA A 147 9.02 -11.08 -5.17
CA ALA A 147 8.75 -10.25 -6.33
C ALA A 147 8.96 -8.76 -6.04
N LEU A 148 8.63 -8.27 -4.84
CA LEU A 148 8.85 -6.88 -4.44
C LEU A 148 10.34 -6.51 -4.27
N LEU A 149 11.15 -7.49 -3.85
CA LEU A 149 12.57 -7.33 -3.61
C LEU A 149 13.43 -7.59 -4.85
N THR A 150 12.85 -8.18 -5.89
CA THR A 150 13.55 -8.49 -7.14
C THR A 150 13.19 -7.42 -8.18
N PRO A 151 14.18 -6.81 -8.86
CA PRO A 151 13.87 -5.92 -9.97
C PRO A 151 13.13 -6.69 -11.06
N PRO A 152 12.13 -6.08 -11.73
CA PRO A 152 11.46 -6.74 -12.82
C PRO A 152 12.51 -7.10 -13.89
N PRO A 153 12.38 -8.27 -14.54
CA PRO A 153 13.17 -8.56 -15.73
C PRO A 153 13.06 -7.36 -16.67
N ALA A 154 14.19 -6.93 -17.24
CA ALA A 154 14.19 -5.86 -18.22
C ALA A 154 13.29 -6.27 -19.39
N GLU A 155 12.02 -5.86 -19.32
CA GLU A 155 11.11 -6.03 -20.43
C GLU A 155 11.66 -5.13 -21.52
N ALA A 156 12.21 -5.77 -22.57
CA ALA A 156 12.66 -5.10 -23.76
C ALA A 156 11.54 -4.16 -24.19
N ALA A 157 11.84 -2.86 -24.15
CA ALA A 157 10.91 -1.79 -24.45
C ALA A 157 10.03 -2.18 -25.64
N SER A 158 8.74 -2.43 -25.37
CA SER A 158 7.75 -2.47 -26.43
C SER A 158 7.68 -1.06 -26.99
N THR A 159 8.42 -0.86 -28.08
CA THR A 159 8.49 0.36 -28.88
C THR A 159 7.07 0.91 -29.09
N PRO A 160 6.78 2.17 -28.70
CA PRO A 160 5.52 2.77 -29.06
C PRO A 160 5.52 3.02 -30.57
N ALA A 161 4.80 2.18 -31.32
CA ALA A 161 4.51 2.42 -32.72
C ALA A 161 3.54 3.62 -32.82
N ALA A 162 4.10 4.79 -33.10
CA ALA A 162 3.37 5.96 -33.57
C ALA A 162 2.83 5.72 -35.00
N THR A 163 1.62 6.22 -35.30
CA THR A 163 1.20 6.96 -36.54
C THR A 163 -0.34 7.14 -36.47
N VAL A 164 -0.90 8.28 -36.04
CA VAL A 164 -1.22 9.58 -36.74
C VAL A 164 -2.67 9.66 -37.26
N GLY A 165 -3.37 10.72 -36.81
CA GLY A 165 -4.27 11.52 -37.66
C GLY A 165 -5.77 11.52 -37.29
N ASN A 166 -6.25 12.59 -36.64
CA ASN A 166 -7.05 13.62 -37.32
C ASN A 166 -7.37 14.82 -36.40
N GLU A 167 -7.41 15.99 -37.03
CA GLU A 167 -7.46 17.34 -36.48
C GLU A 167 -8.88 17.84 -36.14
N ALA A 168 -8.87 18.98 -35.43
CA ALA A 168 -9.80 20.13 -35.51
C ALA A 168 -10.82 20.34 -34.37
N GLY A 169 -10.72 21.53 -33.76
CA GLY A 169 -11.89 22.24 -33.22
C GLY A 169 -11.81 22.71 -31.76
N ALA A 170 -11.12 23.82 -31.50
CA ALA A 170 -11.52 24.78 -30.46
C ALA A 170 -12.52 25.77 -31.11
N PRO A 171 -13.50 26.39 -30.40
CA PRO A 171 -13.22 27.23 -29.22
C PRO A 171 -14.31 27.34 -28.11
N ALA A 172 -13.84 27.85 -26.95
CA ALA A 172 -14.43 28.83 -26.02
C ALA A 172 -15.80 28.63 -25.30
N ALA A 173 -15.72 28.93 -23.99
CA ALA A 173 -16.65 29.71 -23.14
C ALA A 173 -17.56 28.99 -22.11
N THR A 174 -17.10 29.07 -20.85
CA THR A 174 -17.78 29.59 -19.63
C THR A 174 -19.12 29.00 -19.17
N ALA A 175 -19.13 28.32 -18.01
CA ALA A 175 -19.73 28.78 -16.72
C ALA A 175 -20.20 27.66 -15.77
N ALA A 176 -19.90 27.85 -14.48
CA ALA A 176 -20.70 27.52 -13.28
C ALA A 176 -20.76 26.09 -12.69
N GLY A 177 -20.29 25.99 -11.44
CA GLY A 177 -20.83 25.19 -10.31
C GLY A 177 -20.77 23.66 -10.44
N THR A 178 -20.18 22.91 -9.52
CA THR A 178 -20.66 22.75 -8.13
C THR A 178 -19.65 21.86 -7.37
N ALA A 179 -19.55 22.08 -6.06
CA ALA A 179 -18.66 21.36 -5.16
C ALA A 179 -18.98 19.86 -5.01
N ALA A 180 -17.97 19.13 -4.53
CA ALA A 180 -17.97 17.75 -4.00
C ALA A 180 -17.78 16.61 -5.01
N ALA A 181 -16.51 16.22 -5.21
CA ALA A 181 -16.03 14.84 -5.41
C ALA A 181 -14.56 14.89 -5.89
N ALA A 182 -13.61 14.54 -5.02
CA ALA A 182 -12.23 14.30 -5.45
C ALA A 182 -11.62 13.15 -4.64
N ALA A 183 -12.25 11.98 -4.75
CA ALA A 183 -11.68 10.69 -4.40
C ALA A 183 -12.06 9.67 -5.48
N THR A 184 -11.91 10.01 -6.76
CA THR A 184 -12.21 9.04 -7.85
C THR A 184 -11.54 9.31 -9.21
N ALA A 185 -10.47 10.12 -9.30
CA ALA A 185 -9.82 10.38 -10.60
C ALA A 185 -8.38 9.90 -10.74
N GLU A 186 -7.63 9.69 -9.64
CA GLU A 186 -6.24 9.18 -9.72
C GLU A 186 -6.14 7.66 -9.48
N SER A 187 -7.28 6.97 -9.55
CA SER A 187 -7.42 5.53 -9.31
C SER A 187 -7.17 4.69 -10.56
N ALA A 188 -7.13 5.28 -11.77
CA ALA A 188 -7.10 4.53 -13.02
C ALA A 188 -5.67 4.16 -13.49
N ALA A 189 -4.69 5.06 -13.39
CA ALA A 189 -3.32 4.78 -13.85
C ALA A 189 -2.52 3.94 -12.85
N VAL A 190 -2.74 4.14 -11.54
CA VAL A 190 -2.09 3.37 -10.45
C VAL A 190 -2.68 1.95 -10.29
N ASN A 191 -3.94 1.72 -10.70
CA ASN A 191 -4.51 0.38 -10.68
C ASN A 191 -3.88 -0.56 -11.71
N ASP A 192 -3.37 -0.04 -12.82
CA ASP A 192 -2.84 -0.87 -13.90
C ASP A 192 -1.54 -1.59 -13.48
N GLY A 193 -0.63 -0.85 -12.85
CA GLY A 193 0.61 -1.41 -12.30
C GLY A 193 0.38 -2.42 -11.18
N ARG A 194 -0.57 -2.13 -10.27
CA ARG A 194 -0.93 -3.05 -9.17
C ARG A 194 -1.59 -4.34 -9.67
N ARG A 195 -2.52 -4.24 -10.61
CA ARG A 195 -3.23 -5.39 -11.18
C ARG A 195 -2.34 -6.20 -12.12
N GLY A 196 -1.44 -5.56 -12.85
CA GLY A 196 -0.40 -6.22 -13.64
C GLY A 196 0.57 -7.02 -12.78
N PHE A 197 1.06 -6.42 -11.69
CA PHE A 197 1.93 -7.10 -10.72
C PHE A 197 1.25 -8.31 -10.06
N LEU A 198 0.02 -8.14 -9.57
CA LEU A 198 -0.74 -9.24 -8.96
C LEU A 198 -1.11 -10.34 -9.98
N ARG A 199 -1.39 -10.00 -11.25
CA ARG A 199 -1.61 -11.00 -12.31
C ARG A 199 -0.35 -11.76 -12.70
N GLY A 200 0.82 -11.11 -12.68
CA GLY A 200 2.10 -11.77 -12.96
C GLY A 200 2.48 -12.79 -11.89
N ILE A 201 2.14 -12.51 -10.62
CA ILE A 201 2.44 -13.37 -9.47
C ILE A 201 1.41 -14.49 -9.31
N LEU A 202 0.11 -14.19 -9.40
CA LEU A 202 -0.97 -15.16 -9.14
C LEU A 202 -1.40 -15.96 -10.39
N GLY A 203 -0.75 -15.76 -11.53
CA GLY A 203 -1.25 -16.18 -12.85
C GLY A 203 -0.48 -17.28 -13.58
N ARG A 204 0.47 -18.00 -12.95
CA ARG A 204 1.12 -19.14 -13.61
C ARG A 204 0.41 -20.46 -13.28
N PRO A 205 -0.03 -21.23 -14.28
CA PRO A 205 -0.61 -22.57 -14.09
C PRO A 205 0.43 -23.59 -13.64
#